data_AF-A0A2T6IQX1-F1
#
_entry.id   AF-A0A2T6IQX1-F1
#
_cell.length_a   1.000
_cell.length_b   1.000
_cell.length_c   1.000
_cell.angle_alpha   90.00
_cell.angle_beta   90.00
_cell.angle_gamma   90.00
#
_symmetry.space_group_name_H-M   'P 1'
#
loop_
_entity.id
_entity.type
_entity.pdbx_description
1 polymer ?
#
loop_
_entity_poly.entity_id
_entity_poly.type
_entity_poly.pdbx_seq_one_letter_code
_entity_poly.pdbx_strand_id
1 'polypeptide(L)'
;YVYIWISYALFEELQAKDVERCRQVYMKTLEVIPHKKFSFAKIWSLYASFEVRQRDLDKARLIFGRAIAECGKPKIFVAYAQLELRLGCIDRCRKIYAKFIELHPFNPRAWIAMIDLEVLAEEQARARALCELAIGMEEMDTPELLWKTYIDMEVGWGAVDRARSLYERLLEKTQHVKVFKSFADFEWRIVESLPNARKVIERGIEVCKENSWDEERASLLEHWLSMERESGDAQSIGRVFNMLPKKVKKIRVERDKESGAESTVETTAYVFPDDPGSAA
;
A
#
# COMPACT_ATOMS: atom_id res chain seq x y z
N TYR A 1 -8.71 -28.18 13.08
CA TYR A 1 -9.88 -28.83 12.44
C TYR A 1 -9.95 -28.54 10.94
N VAL A 2 -9.97 -27.28 10.49
CA VAL A 2 -10.02 -26.91 9.05
C VAL A 2 -8.88 -27.50 8.20
N TYR A 3 -7.65 -27.49 8.69
CA TYR A 3 -6.51 -28.06 7.95
C TYR A 3 -6.61 -29.58 7.74
N ILE A 4 -7.30 -30.31 8.62
CA ILE A 4 -7.50 -31.76 8.47
C ILE A 4 -8.41 -32.03 7.27
N TRP A 5 -9.48 -31.24 7.12
CA TRP A 5 -10.36 -31.31 5.95
C TRP A 5 -9.64 -30.96 4.65
N ILE A 6 -8.75 -29.96 4.67
CA ILE A 6 -7.92 -29.60 3.51
C ILE A 6 -6.98 -30.76 3.15
N SER A 7 -6.27 -31.32 4.12
CA SER A 7 -5.38 -32.47 3.89
C SER A 7 -6.15 -33.70 3.41
N TYR A 8 -7.36 -33.92 3.93
CA TYR A 8 -8.23 -35.02 3.50
C TYR A 8 -8.71 -34.83 2.06
N ALA A 9 -9.16 -33.63 1.70
CA ALA A 9 -9.53 -33.31 0.32
C ALA A 9 -8.36 -33.45 -0.66
N LEU A 10 -7.15 -33.03 -0.26
CA LEU A 10 -5.92 -33.20 -1.05
C LEU A 10 -5.51 -34.67 -1.18
N PHE A 11 -5.69 -35.46 -0.13
CA PHE A 11 -5.46 -36.91 -0.17
C PHE A 11 -6.42 -37.59 -1.14
N GLU A 12 -7.71 -37.28 -1.07
CA GLU A 12 -8.72 -37.84 -1.98
C GLU A 12 -8.46 -37.43 -3.44
N GLU A 13 -7.99 -36.20 -3.67
CA GLU A 13 -7.64 -35.72 -5.02
C GLU A 13 -6.36 -36.36 -5.57
N LEU A 14 -5.27 -36.37 -4.79
CA LEU A 14 -3.94 -36.77 -5.28
C LEU A 14 -3.69 -38.28 -5.18
N GLN A 15 -4.17 -38.92 -4.11
CA GLN A 15 -3.91 -40.34 -3.84
C GLN A 15 -5.07 -41.23 -4.26
N ALA A 16 -6.30 -40.90 -3.84
CA ALA A 16 -7.46 -41.72 -4.16
C ALA A 16 -7.99 -41.52 -5.59
N LYS A 17 -7.72 -40.33 -6.20
CA LYS A 17 -8.22 -39.90 -7.51
C LYS A 17 -9.75 -39.96 -7.65
N ASP A 18 -10.47 -39.94 -6.52
CA ASP A 18 -11.93 -39.97 -6.49
C ASP A 18 -12.47 -38.53 -6.45
N VAL A 19 -12.85 -38.05 -7.64
CA VAL A 19 -13.34 -36.68 -7.85
C VAL A 19 -14.67 -36.44 -7.14
N GLU A 20 -15.55 -37.44 -7.08
CA GLU A 20 -16.88 -37.30 -6.48
C GLU A 20 -16.80 -37.25 -4.96
N ARG A 21 -15.97 -38.11 -4.35
CA ARG A 21 -15.71 -38.04 -2.91
C ARG A 21 -15.05 -36.73 -2.54
N CYS A 22 -14.06 -36.26 -3.30
CA CYS A 22 -13.43 -34.97 -3.05
C CYS A 22 -14.46 -33.82 -3.03
N ARG A 23 -15.42 -33.80 -3.98
CA ARG A 23 -16.54 -32.83 -3.97
C ARG A 23 -17.40 -32.93 -2.72
N GLN A 24 -17.78 -34.14 -2.32
CA GLN A 24 -18.57 -34.35 -1.11
C GLN A 24 -17.83 -33.90 0.15
N VAL A 25 -16.51 -34.13 0.21
CA VAL A 25 -15.65 -33.67 1.30
C VAL A 25 -15.64 -32.15 1.37
N TYR A 26 -15.49 -31.46 0.24
CA TYR A 26 -15.57 -30.00 0.20
C TYR A 26 -16.95 -29.47 0.62
N MET A 27 -18.05 -30.07 0.14
CA MET A 27 -19.41 -29.68 0.55
C MET A 27 -19.63 -29.85 2.06
N LYS A 28 -19.25 -31.01 2.62
CA LYS A 28 -19.31 -31.26 4.06
C LYS A 28 -18.45 -30.28 4.85
N THR A 29 -17.26 -29.95 4.33
CA THR A 29 -16.37 -28.95 4.96
C THR A 29 -17.04 -27.58 5.00
N LEU A 30 -17.80 -27.20 3.97
CA LEU A 30 -18.55 -25.95 3.93
C LEU A 30 -19.76 -25.97 4.88
N GLU A 31 -20.43 -27.11 5.08
CA GLU A 31 -21.54 -27.20 6.04
C GLU A 31 -21.08 -27.14 7.50
N VAL A 32 -19.94 -27.77 7.79
CA VAL A 32 -19.41 -27.88 9.16
C VAL A 32 -18.78 -26.57 9.64
N ILE A 33 -18.34 -25.70 8.74
CA ILE A 33 -17.67 -24.44 9.10
C ILE A 33 -18.70 -23.32 9.28
N PRO A 34 -18.79 -22.69 10.47
CA PRO A 34 -19.63 -21.52 10.66
C PRO A 34 -19.03 -20.30 9.94
N HIS A 35 -19.43 -20.09 8.68
CA HIS A 35 -18.91 -19.01 7.82
C HIS A 35 -19.18 -17.60 8.36
N LYS A 36 -20.16 -17.44 9.26
CA LYS A 36 -20.49 -16.16 9.92
C LYS A 36 -19.53 -15.76 11.06
N LYS A 37 -18.80 -16.70 11.66
CA LYS A 37 -17.90 -16.44 12.81
C LYS A 37 -16.42 -16.60 12.44
N PHE A 38 -16.09 -17.59 11.62
CA PHE A 38 -14.71 -17.88 11.22
C PHE A 38 -14.70 -18.34 9.76
N SER A 39 -14.82 -17.38 8.83
CA SER A 39 -14.79 -17.70 7.41
C SER A 39 -13.35 -17.90 6.93
N PHE A 40 -13.02 -19.11 6.48
CA PHE A 40 -11.70 -19.44 5.97
C PHE A 40 -11.70 -19.29 4.45
N ALA A 41 -11.43 -18.07 3.96
CA ALA A 41 -11.41 -17.74 2.52
C ALA A 41 -10.58 -18.75 1.68
N LYS A 42 -9.55 -19.34 2.29
CA LYS A 42 -8.68 -20.33 1.64
C LYS A 42 -9.42 -21.62 1.24
N ILE A 43 -10.44 -22.08 1.98
CA ILE A 43 -11.21 -23.29 1.58
C ILE A 43 -12.00 -23.01 0.31
N TRP A 44 -12.70 -21.88 0.24
CA TRP A 44 -13.41 -21.45 -0.96
C TRP A 44 -12.48 -21.34 -2.17
N SER A 45 -11.31 -20.73 -2.01
CA SER A 45 -10.31 -20.66 -3.07
C SER A 45 -9.79 -22.05 -3.48
N LEU A 46 -9.59 -22.96 -2.53
CA LEU A 46 -9.15 -24.34 -2.82
C LEU A 46 -10.23 -25.13 -3.55
N TYR A 47 -11.49 -25.03 -3.11
CA TYR A 47 -12.60 -25.74 -3.71
C TYR A 47 -12.86 -25.27 -5.15
N ALA A 48 -12.82 -23.96 -5.37
CA ALA A 48 -12.94 -23.43 -6.72
C ALA A 48 -11.73 -23.78 -7.60
N SER A 49 -10.51 -23.79 -7.04
CA SER A 49 -9.32 -24.26 -7.77
C SER A 49 -9.41 -25.74 -8.14
N PHE A 50 -10.06 -26.56 -7.30
CA PHE A 50 -10.35 -27.96 -7.58
C PHE A 50 -11.32 -28.09 -8.77
N GLU A 51 -12.45 -27.38 -8.78
CA GLU A 51 -13.39 -27.46 -9.92
C GLU A 51 -12.78 -26.94 -11.22
N VAL A 52 -11.88 -25.93 -11.16
CA VAL A 52 -11.09 -25.48 -12.31
C VAL A 52 -10.18 -26.60 -12.83
N ARG A 53 -9.56 -27.41 -11.96
CA ARG A 53 -8.78 -28.59 -12.37
C ARG A 53 -9.65 -29.68 -12.99
N GLN A 54 -10.88 -29.83 -12.52
CA GLN A 54 -11.88 -30.73 -13.10
C GLN A 54 -12.52 -30.18 -14.40
N ARG A 55 -12.06 -29.02 -14.88
CA ARG A 55 -12.56 -28.33 -16.08
C ARG A 55 -14.03 -27.89 -16.00
N ASP A 56 -14.59 -27.79 -14.79
CA ASP A 56 -15.96 -27.34 -14.56
C ASP A 56 -15.95 -25.87 -14.08
N LEU A 57 -15.93 -24.96 -15.06
CA LEU A 57 -15.87 -23.52 -14.80
C LEU A 57 -17.18 -22.96 -14.23
N ASP A 58 -18.32 -23.56 -14.59
CA ASP A 58 -19.63 -23.08 -14.16
C ASP A 58 -19.84 -23.39 -12.68
N LYS A 59 -19.46 -24.58 -12.21
CA LYS A 59 -19.43 -24.88 -10.78
C LYS A 59 -18.44 -24.00 -10.04
N ALA A 60 -17.24 -23.79 -10.57
CA ALA A 60 -16.26 -22.89 -9.95
C ALA A 60 -16.82 -21.47 -9.74
N ARG A 61 -17.55 -20.94 -10.73
CA ARG A 61 -18.23 -19.63 -10.66
C ARG A 61 -19.34 -19.60 -9.63
N LEU A 62 -20.18 -20.64 -9.58
CA LEU A 62 -21.24 -20.76 -8.57
C LEU A 62 -20.66 -20.79 -7.15
N ILE A 63 -19.56 -21.52 -6.95
CA ILE A 63 -18.86 -21.60 -5.67
C ILE A 63 -18.32 -20.24 -5.26
N PHE A 64 -17.66 -19.50 -6.17
CA PHE A 64 -17.18 -18.16 -5.87
C PHE A 64 -18.32 -17.16 -5.62
N GLY A 65 -19.43 -17.26 -6.37
CA GLY A 65 -20.63 -16.44 -6.14
C GLY A 65 -21.23 -16.68 -4.75
N ARG A 66 -21.32 -17.94 -4.33
CA ARG A 66 -21.76 -18.33 -2.98
C ARG A 66 -20.77 -17.85 -1.91
N ALA A 67 -19.48 -17.96 -2.16
CA ALA A 67 -18.44 -17.49 -1.26
C ALA A 67 -18.53 -15.96 -1.02
N ILE A 68 -18.84 -15.19 -2.06
CA ILE A 68 -19.07 -13.74 -1.95
C ILE A 68 -20.29 -13.45 -1.07
N ALA A 69 -21.40 -14.16 -1.28
CA ALA A 69 -22.63 -13.95 -0.51
C ALA A 69 -22.48 -14.33 0.97
N GLU A 70 -21.77 -15.41 1.29
CA GLU A 70 -21.67 -15.93 2.66
C GLU A 70 -20.53 -15.29 3.47
N CYS A 71 -19.38 -15.04 2.84
CA CYS A 71 -18.17 -14.62 3.54
C CYS A 71 -17.83 -13.15 3.31
N GLY A 72 -18.15 -12.59 2.13
CA GLY A 72 -17.90 -11.19 1.77
C GLY A 72 -16.45 -10.70 1.97
N LYS A 73 -15.45 -11.58 2.07
CA LYS A 73 -14.07 -11.17 2.40
C LYS A 73 -13.33 -10.66 1.16
N PRO A 74 -12.51 -9.59 1.28
CA PRO A 74 -11.68 -9.06 0.20
C PRO A 74 -10.88 -10.11 -0.59
N LYS A 75 -10.29 -11.08 0.11
CA LYS A 75 -9.48 -12.14 -0.51
C LYS A 75 -10.25 -13.01 -1.50
N ILE A 76 -11.56 -13.18 -1.30
CA ILE A 76 -12.41 -13.99 -2.18
C ILE A 76 -12.68 -13.25 -3.48
N PHE A 77 -12.97 -11.95 -3.44
CA PHE A 77 -13.14 -11.12 -4.62
C PHE A 77 -11.87 -11.13 -5.49
N VAL A 78 -10.71 -10.93 -4.86
CA VAL A 78 -9.41 -10.96 -5.57
C VAL A 78 -9.17 -12.34 -6.19
N ALA A 79 -9.42 -13.44 -5.46
CA ALA A 79 -9.24 -14.78 -6.00
C ALA A 79 -10.20 -15.09 -7.16
N TYR A 80 -11.45 -14.64 -7.08
CA TYR A 80 -12.44 -14.85 -8.14
C TYR A 80 -12.10 -14.02 -9.39
N ALA A 81 -11.76 -12.75 -9.22
CA ALA A 81 -11.34 -11.90 -10.33
C ALA A 81 -10.05 -12.39 -10.97
N GLN A 82 -9.08 -12.90 -10.20
CA GLN A 82 -7.88 -13.54 -10.75
C GLN A 82 -8.20 -14.79 -11.58
N LEU A 83 -9.21 -15.58 -11.20
CA LEU A 83 -9.66 -16.69 -12.02
C LEU A 83 -10.24 -16.20 -13.35
N GLU A 84 -11.18 -15.25 -13.30
CA GLU A 84 -11.81 -14.72 -14.52
C GLU A 84 -10.80 -13.99 -15.43
N LEU A 85 -9.79 -13.34 -14.86
CA LEU A 85 -8.68 -12.72 -15.60
C LEU A 85 -7.86 -13.78 -16.35
N ARG A 86 -7.56 -14.93 -15.74
CA ARG A 86 -6.89 -16.06 -16.42
C ARG A 86 -7.74 -16.64 -17.55
N LEU A 87 -9.07 -16.51 -17.46
CA LEU A 87 -10.00 -16.91 -18.51
C LEU A 87 -10.21 -15.81 -19.58
N GLY A 88 -9.58 -14.64 -19.43
CA GLY A 88 -9.72 -13.50 -20.35
C GLY A 88 -11.06 -12.76 -20.25
N CYS A 89 -11.87 -13.00 -19.23
CA CYS A 89 -13.22 -12.44 -19.09
C CYS A 89 -13.22 -11.09 -18.36
N ILE A 90 -12.66 -10.04 -18.98
CA ILE A 90 -12.49 -8.71 -18.35
C ILE A 90 -13.83 -8.10 -17.88
N ASP A 91 -14.90 -8.22 -18.67
CA ASP A 91 -16.21 -7.65 -18.30
C ASP A 91 -16.81 -8.28 -17.04
N ARG A 92 -16.50 -9.56 -16.79
CA ARG A 92 -16.92 -10.23 -15.55
C ARG A 92 -16.08 -9.76 -14.38
N CYS A 93 -14.77 -9.59 -14.57
CA CYS A 93 -13.89 -9.00 -13.56
C CYS A 93 -14.40 -7.62 -13.13
N ARG A 94 -14.81 -6.77 -14.08
CA ARG A 94 -15.41 -5.45 -13.79
C ARG A 94 -16.64 -5.56 -12.89
N LYS A 95 -17.58 -6.45 -13.22
CA LYS A 95 -18.79 -6.68 -12.40
C LYS A 95 -18.44 -7.17 -10.99
N ILE A 96 -17.45 -8.05 -10.86
CA ILE A 96 -16.99 -8.59 -9.57
C ILE A 96 -16.38 -7.48 -8.71
N TYR A 97 -15.51 -6.65 -9.29
CA TYR A 97 -14.89 -5.54 -8.57
C TYR A 97 -15.87 -4.40 -8.26
N ALA A 98 -16.82 -4.10 -9.15
CA ALA A 98 -17.89 -3.15 -8.85
C ALA A 98 -18.69 -3.58 -7.62
N LYS A 99 -19.10 -4.86 -7.57
CA LYS A 99 -19.75 -5.43 -6.38
C LYS A 99 -18.84 -5.44 -5.15
N PHE A 100 -17.52 -5.55 -5.34
CA PHE A 100 -16.56 -5.47 -4.24
C PHE A 100 -16.51 -4.07 -3.63
N ILE A 101 -16.52 -3.03 -4.48
CA ILE A 101 -16.58 -1.63 -4.06
C ILE A 101 -17.92 -1.33 -3.36
N GLU A 102 -19.04 -1.82 -3.87
CA GLU A 102 -20.36 -1.65 -3.23
C GLU A 102 -20.41 -2.23 -1.81
N LEU A 103 -19.76 -3.38 -1.60
CA LEU A 103 -19.77 -4.07 -0.30
C LEU A 103 -18.72 -3.53 0.68
N HIS A 104 -17.60 -3.01 0.17
CA HIS A 104 -16.51 -2.45 0.99
C HIS A 104 -16.02 -1.12 0.41
N PRO A 105 -16.83 -0.03 0.46
CA PRO A 105 -16.47 1.25 -0.15
C PRO A 105 -15.19 1.86 0.47
N PHE A 106 -15.03 1.72 1.78
CA PHE A 106 -13.94 2.35 2.54
C PHE A 106 -12.58 1.61 2.44
N ASN A 107 -12.55 0.44 1.78
CA ASN A 107 -11.36 -0.38 1.70
C ASN A 107 -10.54 -0.03 0.43
N PRO A 108 -9.34 0.55 0.54
CA PRO A 108 -8.49 0.88 -0.62
C PRO A 108 -8.13 -0.35 -1.46
N ARG A 109 -8.12 -1.52 -0.80
CA ARG A 109 -8.14 -2.88 -1.34
C ARG A 109 -8.92 -3.02 -2.64
N ALA A 110 -10.18 -2.60 -2.57
CA ALA A 110 -11.17 -2.80 -3.61
C ALA A 110 -10.94 -1.87 -4.79
N TRP A 111 -10.67 -0.59 -4.49
CA TRP A 111 -10.38 0.42 -5.49
C TRP A 111 -9.12 0.10 -6.28
N ILE A 112 -8.02 -0.21 -5.61
CA ILE A 112 -6.74 -0.55 -6.25
C ILE A 112 -6.92 -1.76 -7.17
N ALA A 113 -7.60 -2.81 -6.71
CA ALA A 113 -7.80 -4.00 -7.54
C ALA A 113 -8.65 -3.72 -8.80
N MET A 114 -9.56 -2.75 -8.74
CA MET A 114 -10.35 -2.34 -9.90
C MET A 114 -9.54 -1.45 -10.85
N ILE A 115 -8.79 -0.50 -10.28
CA ILE A 115 -7.85 0.35 -11.01
C ILE A 115 -6.83 -0.52 -11.76
N ASP A 116 -6.20 -1.49 -11.09
CA ASP A 116 -5.26 -2.44 -11.69
C ASP A 116 -5.89 -3.19 -12.88
N LEU A 117 -7.18 -3.55 -12.79
CA LEU A 117 -7.89 -4.18 -13.90
C LEU A 117 -8.03 -3.23 -15.10
N GLU A 118 -8.39 -1.97 -14.88
CA GLU A 118 -8.54 -1.00 -15.98
C GLU A 118 -7.18 -0.61 -16.59
N VAL A 119 -6.10 -0.59 -15.78
CA VAL A 119 -4.73 -0.46 -16.27
C VAL A 119 -4.36 -1.63 -17.18
N LEU A 120 -4.69 -2.87 -16.77
CA LEU A 120 -4.49 -4.07 -17.60
C LEU A 120 -5.34 -4.06 -18.87
N ALA A 121 -6.51 -3.43 -18.83
CA ALA A 121 -7.37 -3.24 -19.99
C ALA A 121 -6.96 -2.04 -20.87
N GLU A 122 -5.86 -1.35 -20.54
CA GLU A 122 -5.35 -0.14 -21.22
C GLU A 122 -6.33 1.05 -21.25
N GLU A 123 -7.36 1.04 -20.39
CA GLU A 123 -8.38 2.07 -20.29
C GLU A 123 -7.96 3.19 -19.31
N GLN A 124 -6.93 3.95 -19.69
CA GLN A 124 -6.33 4.98 -18.83
C GLN A 124 -7.34 6.01 -18.31
N ALA A 125 -8.27 6.45 -19.16
CA ALA A 125 -9.28 7.45 -18.79
C ALA A 125 -10.21 6.94 -17.67
N ARG A 126 -10.57 5.65 -17.69
CA ARG A 126 -11.40 5.04 -16.67
C ARG A 126 -10.63 4.87 -15.37
N ALA A 127 -9.39 4.35 -15.45
CA ALA A 127 -8.53 4.23 -14.28
C ALA A 127 -8.35 5.58 -13.55
N ARG A 128 -8.14 6.67 -14.28
CA ARG A 128 -8.09 8.04 -13.70
C ARG A 128 -9.39 8.46 -13.03
N ALA A 129 -10.52 8.27 -13.72
CA ALA A 129 -11.83 8.62 -13.15
C ALA A 129 -12.09 7.87 -11.84
N LEU A 130 -11.67 6.61 -11.75
CA LEU A 130 -11.78 5.79 -10.53
C LEU A 130 -10.89 6.29 -9.40
N CYS A 131 -9.65 6.72 -9.71
CA CYS A 131 -8.78 7.34 -8.73
C CYS A 131 -9.38 8.61 -8.16
N GLU A 132 -9.90 9.51 -9.00
CA GLU A 132 -10.53 10.76 -8.52
C GLU A 132 -11.81 10.48 -7.70
N LEU A 133 -12.62 9.50 -8.11
CA LEU A 133 -13.77 9.05 -7.32
C LEU A 133 -13.34 8.52 -5.94
N ALA A 134 -12.29 7.70 -5.90
CA ALA A 134 -11.78 7.13 -4.67
C ALA A 134 -11.14 8.19 -3.74
N ILE A 135 -10.48 9.21 -4.30
CA ILE A 135 -9.93 10.34 -3.54
C ILE A 135 -11.03 11.26 -2.99
N GLY A 136 -12.15 11.37 -3.70
CA GLY A 136 -13.33 12.11 -3.25
C GLY A 136 -14.04 11.48 -2.04
N MET A 137 -13.75 10.22 -1.71
CA MET A 137 -14.28 9.56 -0.52
C MET A 137 -13.38 9.87 0.69
N GLU A 138 -13.81 10.80 1.55
CA GLU A 138 -13.02 11.29 2.69
C GLU A 138 -12.83 10.27 3.83
N GLU A 139 -13.69 9.24 3.94
CA GLU A 139 -13.67 8.24 5.03
C GLU A 139 -12.87 6.97 4.70
N MET A 140 -11.82 7.08 3.88
CA MET A 140 -11.00 5.93 3.51
C MET A 140 -10.00 5.57 4.61
N ASP A 141 -9.87 4.28 4.95
CA ASP A 141 -9.00 3.81 6.05
C ASP A 141 -7.50 4.10 5.82
N THR A 142 -7.02 3.95 4.57
CA THR A 142 -5.62 4.19 4.20
C THR A 142 -5.50 4.90 2.84
N PRO A 143 -5.76 6.22 2.79
CA PRO A 143 -5.74 6.98 1.54
C PRO A 143 -4.33 7.06 0.93
N GLU A 144 -3.27 7.01 1.75
CA GLU A 144 -1.87 7.05 1.29
C GLU A 144 -1.55 5.98 0.24
N LEU A 145 -2.08 4.77 0.42
CA LEU A 145 -1.82 3.67 -0.51
C LEU A 145 -2.43 3.96 -1.88
N LEU A 146 -3.63 4.53 -1.89
CA LEU A 146 -4.33 4.90 -3.12
C LEU A 146 -3.58 6.02 -3.87
N TRP A 147 -3.14 7.06 -3.15
CA TRP A 147 -2.34 8.14 -3.72
C TRP A 147 -1.05 7.61 -4.34
N LYS A 148 -0.34 6.73 -3.62
CA LYS A 148 0.87 6.09 -4.15
C LYS A 148 0.56 5.33 -5.44
N THR A 149 -0.47 4.48 -5.44
CA THR A 149 -0.84 3.74 -6.65
C THR A 149 -1.22 4.67 -7.80
N TYR A 150 -1.88 5.79 -7.52
CA TYR A 150 -2.27 6.75 -8.56
C TYR A 150 -1.06 7.42 -9.20
N ILE A 151 -0.11 7.86 -8.38
CA ILE A 151 1.14 8.46 -8.84
C ILE A 151 1.97 7.43 -9.62
N ASP A 152 2.16 6.22 -9.10
CA ASP A 152 2.93 5.16 -9.75
C ASP A 152 2.38 4.83 -11.16
N MET A 153 1.05 4.90 -11.34
CA MET A 153 0.41 4.71 -12.65
C MET A 153 0.63 5.88 -13.60
N GLU A 154 0.44 7.13 -13.17
CA GLU A 154 0.69 8.28 -14.04
C GLU A 154 2.16 8.38 -14.45
N VAL A 155 3.07 8.02 -13.54
CA VAL A 155 4.50 7.81 -13.82
C VAL A 155 4.69 6.74 -14.89
N GLY A 156 4.05 5.57 -14.72
CA GLY A 156 4.13 4.47 -15.69
C GLY A 156 3.59 4.82 -17.08
N TRP A 157 2.62 5.73 -17.17
CA TRP A 157 2.11 6.26 -18.44
C TRP A 157 2.90 7.46 -18.98
N GLY A 158 3.92 7.94 -18.27
CA GLY A 158 4.74 9.09 -18.67
C GLY A 158 4.05 10.45 -18.55
N ALA A 159 2.93 10.55 -17.83
CA ALA A 159 2.19 11.79 -17.63
C ALA A 159 2.80 12.63 -16.50
N VAL A 160 4.02 13.13 -16.71
CA VAL A 160 4.83 13.84 -15.71
C VAL A 160 4.08 15.03 -15.08
N ASP A 161 3.43 15.86 -15.89
CA ASP A 161 2.76 17.06 -15.38
C ASP A 161 1.58 16.73 -14.47
N ARG A 162 0.88 15.63 -14.75
CA ARG A 162 -0.19 15.15 -13.86
C ARG A 162 0.40 14.58 -12.59
N ALA A 163 1.44 13.76 -12.67
CA ALA A 163 2.11 13.24 -11.49
C ALA A 163 2.58 14.36 -10.54
N ARG A 164 3.15 15.46 -11.07
CA ARG A 164 3.45 16.67 -10.29
C ARG A 164 2.23 17.26 -9.59
N SER A 165 1.13 17.46 -10.34
CA SER A 165 -0.10 18.01 -9.76
C SER A 165 -0.67 17.12 -8.66
N LEU A 166 -0.49 15.81 -8.76
CA LEU A 166 -0.89 14.85 -7.72
C LEU A 166 0.01 14.93 -6.49
N TYR A 167 1.33 15.06 -6.68
CA TYR A 167 2.26 15.29 -5.57
C TYR A 167 1.94 16.60 -4.83
N GLU A 168 1.64 17.68 -5.54
CA GLU A 168 1.26 18.96 -4.92
C GLU A 168 -0.05 18.82 -4.12
N ARG A 169 -1.10 18.21 -4.69
CA ARG A 169 -2.35 17.92 -3.97
C ARG A 169 -2.13 17.03 -2.75
N LEU A 170 -1.23 16.05 -2.84
CA LEU A 170 -0.89 15.16 -1.74
C LEU A 170 -0.14 15.89 -0.63
N LEU A 171 0.76 16.82 -0.97
CA LEU A 171 1.48 17.66 0.00
C LEU A 171 0.57 18.68 0.69
N GLU A 172 -0.42 19.21 -0.01
CA GLU A 172 -1.46 20.07 0.58
C GLU A 172 -2.29 19.32 1.64
N LYS A 173 -2.61 18.04 1.38
CA LYS A 173 -3.35 17.20 2.33
C LYS A 173 -2.46 16.65 3.45
N THR A 174 -1.25 16.23 3.12
CA THR A 174 -0.35 15.49 4.00
C THR A 174 1.08 16.04 3.88
N GLN A 175 1.54 16.78 4.88
CA GLN A 175 2.89 17.34 4.94
C GLN A 175 3.92 16.29 5.41
N HIS A 176 3.80 15.04 4.98
CA HIS A 176 4.67 13.97 5.42
C HIS A 176 6.01 13.96 4.66
N VAL A 177 7.10 13.78 5.39
CA VAL A 177 8.47 13.68 4.86
C VAL A 177 8.61 12.66 3.74
N LYS A 178 7.95 11.51 3.88
CA LYS A 178 8.01 10.43 2.88
C LYS A 178 7.51 10.91 1.51
N VAL A 179 6.51 11.80 1.49
CA VAL A 179 5.98 12.38 0.25
C VAL A 179 7.04 13.30 -0.38
N PHE A 180 7.65 14.20 0.39
CA PHE A 180 8.74 15.06 -0.09
C PHE A 180 9.91 14.26 -0.68
N LYS A 181 10.35 13.18 -0.01
CA LYS A 181 11.39 12.29 -0.54
C LYS A 181 10.97 11.66 -1.87
N SER A 182 9.77 11.08 -1.91
CA SER A 182 9.28 10.44 -3.14
C SER A 182 9.09 11.43 -4.29
N PHE A 183 8.70 12.68 -4.00
CA PHE A 183 8.56 13.72 -5.02
C PHE A 183 9.92 14.20 -5.54
N ALA A 184 10.92 14.33 -4.66
CA ALA A 184 12.28 14.64 -5.05
C ALA A 184 12.90 13.52 -5.91
N ASP A 185 12.72 12.26 -5.50
CA ASP A 185 13.14 11.08 -6.28
C ASP A 185 12.44 11.04 -7.66
N PHE A 186 11.17 11.44 -7.74
CA PHE A 186 10.44 11.54 -8.99
C PHE A 186 11.02 12.61 -9.92
N GLU A 187 11.23 13.84 -9.45
CA GLU A 187 11.85 14.90 -10.26
C GLU A 187 13.28 14.55 -10.67
N TRP A 188 14.03 13.87 -9.80
CA TRP A 188 15.40 13.50 -10.10
C TRP A 188 15.50 12.31 -11.07
N ARG A 189 14.80 11.20 -10.82
CA ARG A 189 14.98 9.95 -11.59
C ARG A 189 14.12 9.85 -12.84
N ILE A 190 12.94 10.46 -12.83
CA ILE A 190 11.97 10.33 -13.93
C ILE A 190 12.02 11.55 -14.84
N VAL A 191 12.09 12.74 -14.25
CA VAL A 191 12.18 14.01 -15.02
C VAL A 191 13.62 14.36 -15.37
N GLU A 192 14.60 13.82 -14.63
CA GLU A 192 16.02 14.17 -14.75
C GLU A 192 16.31 15.65 -14.42
N SER A 193 15.51 16.25 -13.54
CA SER A 193 15.63 17.64 -13.11
C SER A 193 16.13 17.77 -11.67
N LEU A 194 17.45 17.77 -11.51
CA LEU A 194 18.10 18.07 -10.23
C LEU A 194 17.69 19.41 -9.60
N PRO A 195 17.56 20.52 -10.36
CA PRO A 195 17.14 21.79 -9.77
C PRO A 195 15.74 21.74 -9.16
N ASN A 196 14.82 21.00 -9.77
CA ASN A 196 13.46 20.84 -9.23
C ASN A 196 13.47 19.93 -7.99
N ALA A 197 14.21 18.82 -8.04
CA ALA A 197 14.38 17.93 -6.89
C ALA A 197 14.92 18.70 -5.67
N ARG A 198 15.93 19.56 -5.85
CA ARG A 198 16.48 20.43 -4.80
C ARG A 198 15.40 21.34 -4.19
N LYS A 199 14.62 22.03 -5.03
CA LYS A 199 13.54 22.92 -4.56
C LYS A 199 12.49 22.18 -3.73
N VAL A 200 12.11 20.97 -4.12
CA VAL A 200 11.14 20.14 -3.39
C VAL A 200 11.67 19.79 -1.99
N ILE A 201 12.96 19.43 -1.90
CA ILE A 201 13.60 19.10 -0.62
C ILE A 201 13.74 20.35 0.26
N GLU A 202 14.18 21.48 -0.32
CA GLU A 202 14.31 22.75 0.40
C GLU A 202 12.97 23.15 1.04
N ARG A 203 11.87 23.07 0.28
CA ARG A 203 10.51 23.27 0.80
C ARG A 203 10.16 22.28 1.92
N GLY A 204 10.51 21.00 1.76
CA GLY A 204 10.32 20.00 2.81
C GLY A 204 11.09 20.31 4.11
N ILE A 205 12.31 20.83 3.99
CA ILE A 205 13.14 21.26 5.12
C ILE A 205 12.53 22.46 5.83
N GLU A 206 12.02 23.45 5.09
CA GLU A 206 11.31 24.62 5.65
C GLU A 206 10.08 24.19 6.45
N VAL A 207 9.25 23.31 5.90
CA VAL A 207 8.07 22.77 6.60
C VAL A 207 8.48 22.01 7.88
N CYS A 208 9.57 21.24 7.84
CA CYS A 208 10.05 20.54 9.03
C CYS A 208 10.61 21.52 10.09
N LYS A 209 11.26 22.62 9.67
CA LYS A 209 11.73 23.69 10.56
C LYS A 209 10.57 24.37 11.27
N GLU A 210 9.51 24.74 10.53
CA GLU A 210 8.32 25.40 11.09
C GLU A 210 7.60 24.51 12.13
N ASN A 211 7.54 23.20 11.86
CA ASN A 211 6.87 22.24 12.75
C ASN A 211 7.78 21.63 13.84
N SER A 212 9.07 22.04 13.90
CA SER A 212 10.07 21.46 14.81
C SER A 212 10.24 19.93 14.70
N TRP A 213 10.13 19.41 13.47
CA TRP A 213 10.31 17.99 13.15
C TRP A 213 11.78 17.69 12.83
N ASP A 214 12.58 17.58 13.87
CA ASP A 214 14.04 17.48 13.76
C ASP A 214 14.51 16.15 13.17
N GLU A 215 13.89 15.03 13.51
CA GLU A 215 14.25 13.70 12.97
C GLU A 215 13.94 13.61 11.48
N GLU A 216 12.76 14.09 11.11
CA GLU A 216 12.24 14.25 9.77
C GLU A 216 13.15 15.13 8.90
N ARG A 217 13.55 16.29 9.42
CA ARG A 217 14.47 17.22 8.76
C ARG A 217 15.84 16.58 8.54
N ALA A 218 16.37 15.88 9.54
CA ALA A 218 17.62 15.13 9.41
C ALA A 218 17.51 14.08 8.28
N SER A 219 16.39 13.36 8.25
CA SER A 219 16.12 12.33 7.26
C SER A 219 16.02 12.89 5.83
N LEU A 220 15.48 14.09 5.66
CA LEU A 220 15.46 14.80 4.37
C LEU A 220 16.85 15.23 3.92
N LEU A 221 17.68 15.77 4.82
CA LEU A 221 19.04 16.18 4.51
C LEU A 221 19.95 14.98 4.17
N GLU A 222 19.82 13.86 4.88
CA GLU A 222 20.50 12.61 4.54
C GLU A 222 20.13 12.13 3.13
N HIS A 223 18.83 12.21 2.79
CA HIS A 223 18.35 11.86 1.46
C HIS A 223 18.87 12.82 0.38
N TRP A 224 18.87 14.13 0.64
CA TRP A 224 19.47 15.13 -0.26
C TRP A 224 20.94 14.82 -0.52
N LEU A 225 21.70 14.52 0.53
CA LEU A 225 23.11 14.17 0.38
C LEU A 225 23.31 12.92 -0.46
N SER A 226 22.46 11.90 -0.33
CA SER A 226 22.53 10.70 -1.19
C SER A 226 22.32 11.05 -2.67
N MET A 227 21.33 11.89 -2.99
CA MET A 227 21.07 12.32 -4.36
C MET A 227 22.23 13.14 -4.96
N GLU A 228 22.77 14.10 -4.19
CA GLU A 228 23.92 14.90 -4.62
C GLU A 228 25.19 14.07 -4.80
N ARG A 229 25.39 13.00 -4.02
CA ARG A 229 26.55 12.12 -4.20
C ARG A 229 26.50 11.34 -5.50
N GLU A 230 25.30 10.99 -5.96
CA GLU A 230 25.13 10.21 -7.20
C GLU A 230 25.20 11.08 -8.46
N SER A 231 24.80 12.35 -8.36
CA SER A 231 24.51 13.18 -9.54
C SER A 231 24.95 14.65 -9.44
N GLY A 232 25.42 15.09 -8.28
CA GLY A 232 25.76 16.47 -7.99
C GLY A 232 27.27 16.76 -8.03
N ASP A 233 27.59 18.05 -8.05
CA ASP A 233 28.96 18.55 -8.02
C ASP A 233 29.56 18.50 -6.61
N ALA A 234 30.89 18.40 -6.50
CA ALA A 234 31.62 18.41 -5.23
C ALA A 234 31.27 19.60 -4.33
N GLN A 235 30.97 20.77 -4.92
CA GLN A 235 30.53 21.96 -4.17
C GLN A 235 29.13 21.79 -3.57
N SER A 236 28.20 21.20 -4.33
CA SER A 236 26.82 20.93 -3.88
C SER A 236 26.80 19.90 -2.76
N ILE A 237 27.62 18.85 -2.88
CA ILE A 237 27.82 17.83 -1.83
C ILE A 237 28.36 18.49 -0.55
N GLY A 238 29.39 19.33 -0.67
CA GLY A 238 29.98 20.04 0.47
C GLY A 238 28.96 20.94 1.18
N ARG A 239 28.12 21.64 0.42
CA ARG A 239 27.05 22.48 0.97
C ARG A 239 26.05 21.66 1.77
N VAL A 240 25.53 20.56 1.22
CA VAL A 240 24.55 19.71 1.91
C VAL A 240 25.16 19.00 3.13
N PHE A 241 26.42 18.56 3.01
CA PHE A 241 27.14 17.96 4.14
C PHE A 241 27.25 18.91 5.33
N ASN A 242 27.53 20.20 5.08
CA ASN A 242 27.61 21.21 6.13
C ASN A 242 26.26 21.55 6.77
N MET A 243 25.14 21.21 6.14
CA MET A 243 23.79 21.40 6.68
C MET A 243 23.33 20.21 7.56
N LEU A 244 24.05 19.08 7.56
CA LEU A 244 23.65 17.90 8.33
C LEU A 244 23.68 18.16 9.84
N PRO A 245 22.68 17.64 10.59
CA PRO A 245 22.65 17.78 12.03
C PRO A 245 23.70 16.90 12.71
N LYS A 246 24.19 17.38 13.84
CA LYS A 246 24.95 16.56 14.78
C LYS A 246 23.98 15.85 15.73
N LYS A 247 24.12 14.54 15.86
CA LYS A 247 23.36 13.73 16.83
C LYS A 247 23.99 13.89 18.22
N VAL A 248 23.23 14.43 19.17
CA VAL A 248 23.68 14.65 20.56
C VAL A 248 22.77 13.88 21.50
N LYS A 249 23.34 13.22 22.52
CA LYS A 249 22.55 12.56 23.56
C LYS A 249 22.15 13.59 24.62
N LYS A 250 20.84 13.78 24.83
CA LYS A 250 20.31 14.51 25.99
C LYS A 250 19.85 13.52 27.04
N ILE A 251 20.32 13.67 28.27
CA ILE A 251 19.89 12.89 29.42
C ILE A 251 18.92 13.76 30.22
N ARG A 252 17.67 13.32 30.37
CA ARG A 252 16.70 13.95 31.28
C ARG A 252 16.47 13.02 32.46
N VAL A 253 16.49 13.60 33.66
CA VAL A 253 16.11 12.87 34.89
C VAL A 253 14.62 13.13 35.11
N GLU A 254 13.80 12.10 34.93
CA GLU A 254 12.39 12.14 35.29
C GLU A 254 12.22 11.56 36.70
N ARG A 255 11.63 12.37 37.58
CA ARG A 255 11.37 11.97 38.97
C ARG A 255 9.93 11.49 39.08
N ASP A 256 9.78 10.23 39.41
CA ASP A 256 8.49 9.54 39.44
C ASP A 256 7.66 10.06 40.64
N LYS A 257 6.43 10.54 40.37
CA LYS A 257 5.66 11.33 41.35
C LYS A 257 5.14 10.53 42.55
N GLU A 258 5.05 9.20 42.41
CA GLU A 258 4.54 8.29 43.46
C GLU A 258 5.65 7.59 44.26
N SER A 259 6.79 7.27 43.63
CA SER A 259 7.88 6.50 44.25
C SER A 259 9.09 7.35 44.65
N GLY A 260 9.18 8.60 44.17
CA GLY A 260 10.35 9.45 44.32
C GLY A 260 11.59 8.93 43.57
N ALA A 261 11.46 7.84 42.81
CA ALA A 261 12.55 7.26 42.05
C ALA A 261 12.93 8.17 40.87
N GLU A 262 14.21 8.48 40.76
CA GLU A 262 14.77 9.19 39.62
C GLU A 262 15.08 8.17 38.52
N SER A 263 14.34 8.22 37.42
CA SER A 263 14.64 7.49 36.20
C SER A 263 15.34 8.42 35.21
N THR A 264 16.40 7.94 34.56
CA THR A 264 17.09 8.68 33.50
C THR A 264 16.51 8.26 32.16
N VAL A 265 15.93 9.21 31.43
CA VAL A 265 15.47 9.03 30.06
C VAL A 265 16.53 9.61 29.12
N GLU A 266 17.19 8.74 28.36
CA GLU A 266 18.08 9.15 27.26
C GLU A 266 17.23 9.48 26.03
N THR A 267 17.32 10.72 25.53
CA THR A 267 16.66 11.14 24.28
C THR A 267 17.71 11.63 23.29
N THR A 268 17.66 11.14 22.05
CA THR A 268 18.51 11.65 20.95
C THR A 268 17.98 13.00 20.49
N ALA A 269 18.83 14.02 20.52
CA ALA A 269 18.53 15.35 19.99
C ALA A 269 19.39 15.62 18.76
N TYR A 270 18.82 16.35 17.80
CA TYR A 270 19.52 16.77 16.58
C TYR A 270 19.85 18.26 16.71
N VAL A 271 21.10 18.62 16.45
CA VAL A 271 21.56 20.02 16.47
C VAL A 271 21.96 20.41 15.06
N PHE A 272 21.19 21.31 14.45
CA PHE A 272 21.42 21.79 13.09
C PHE A 272 22.33 23.03 13.10
N PRO A 273 23.36 23.09 12.25
CA PRO A 273 24.28 24.22 12.19
C PRO A 273 23.64 25.59 11.93
N ASP A 274 22.48 25.61 11.27
CA ASP A 274 21.78 26.85 10.88
C ASP A 274 20.82 27.39 11.96
N ASP A 275 20.55 26.63 13.04
CA ASP A 275 19.53 27.02 14.02
C ASP A 275 20.13 27.96 15.10
N PRO A 276 19.41 29.05 15.48
CA PRO A 276 19.87 30.01 16.48
C PRO A 276 19.90 29.34 17.86
N GLY A 277 21.07 28.79 18.21
CA GLY A 277 21.28 27.97 19.40
C GLY A 277 22.31 26.85 19.22
N SER A 278 22.74 26.57 17.98
CA SER A 278 23.82 25.61 17.70
C SER A 278 25.24 26.10 18.04
N ALA A 279 25.36 27.34 18.55
CA ALA A 279 26.59 27.91 19.08
C ALA A 279 26.54 27.98 20.61
N ALA A 280 26.67 26.82 21.26
CA ALA A 280 27.07 26.69 22.66
C ALA A 280 27.71 25.32 22.88
#